data_AF-A0A925FWD3-F1
#
_entry.id   AF-A0A925FWD3-F1
#
_cell.length_a   1.000
_cell.length_b   1.000
_cell.length_c   1.000
_cell.angle_alpha   90.00
_cell.angle_beta   90.00
_cell.angle_gamma   90.00
#
_symmetry.space_group_name_H-M   'P 1'
#
loop_
_entity.id
_entity.type
_entity.pdbx_description
1 polymer ?
#
loop_
_entity_poly.entity_id
_entity_poly.type
_entity_poly.pdbx_seq_one_letter_code
_entity_poly.pdbx_strand_id
1 'polypeptide(L)'
;MRTQDRNAQCHDMPLRLNSGDPDEAIEVMKEFFSAFRLGDTRRELWEWLVTAISKDDSVYDQGINRSNLFFFYENIEKLIEAAWVISRQKKDAAVD
;
A
#
# COMPACT_ATOMS: atom_id res chain seq x y z
N MET A 1 -23.28 18.93 27.41
CA MET A 1 -22.69 19.82 26.40
C MET A 1 -22.19 18.94 25.25
N ARG A 2 -22.97 18.84 24.17
CA ARG A 2 -22.59 18.07 22.97
C ARG A 2 -21.63 18.92 22.15
N THR A 3 -20.33 18.68 22.26
CA THR A 3 -19.40 19.11 21.23
C THR A 3 -19.47 18.06 20.12
N GLN A 4 -20.21 18.40 19.06
CA GLN A 4 -20.15 17.65 17.81
C GLN A 4 -18.71 17.71 17.30
N ASP A 5 -18.02 16.58 17.32
CA ASP A 5 -16.76 16.39 16.62
C ASP A 5 -17.00 16.53 15.12
N ARG A 6 -16.90 17.76 14.61
CA ARG A 6 -16.97 18.08 13.18
C ARG A 6 -15.79 17.55 12.36
N ASN A 7 -14.92 16.70 12.95
CA ASN A 7 -13.67 16.25 12.34
C ASN A 7 -13.60 14.73 12.10
N ALA A 8 -14.68 13.98 12.29
CA ALA A 8 -14.71 12.52 12.11
C ALA A 8 -14.72 12.05 10.64
N GLN A 9 -14.39 12.90 9.67
CA GLN A 9 -14.51 12.62 8.24
C GLN A 9 -13.17 12.54 7.48
N CYS A 10 -12.03 12.40 8.17
CA CYS A 10 -10.71 12.52 7.55
C CYS A 10 -9.85 11.23 7.51
N HIS A 11 -10.41 10.05 7.80
CA HIS A 11 -9.62 8.79 7.77
C HIS A 11 -9.80 7.96 6.48
N ASP A 12 -10.94 8.08 5.81
CA ASP A 12 -11.27 7.19 4.67
C ASP A 12 -11.00 7.82 3.30
N MET A 13 -10.45 9.05 3.26
CA MET A 13 -10.12 9.73 2.01
C MET A 13 -8.63 9.60 1.68
N PRO A 14 -8.27 9.42 0.40
CA PRO A 14 -6.88 9.49 -0.03
C PRO A 14 -6.22 10.81 0.39
N LEU A 15 -5.08 10.73 1.07
CA LEU A 15 -4.34 11.91 1.52
C LEU A 15 -3.48 12.55 0.40
N ARG A 16 -3.03 11.73 -0.57
CA ARG A 16 -2.07 12.13 -1.60
C ARG A 16 -2.62 12.10 -3.02
N LEU A 17 -3.85 11.64 -3.21
CA LEU A 17 -4.55 11.66 -4.49
C LEU A 17 -5.53 12.82 -4.46
N ASN A 18 -5.59 13.60 -5.52
CA ASN A 18 -6.32 14.87 -5.51
C ASN A 18 -7.82 14.72 -5.73
N SER A 19 -8.25 13.64 -6.39
CA SER A 19 -9.63 13.56 -6.89
C SER A 19 -10.35 12.24 -6.59
N GLY A 20 -9.62 11.19 -6.20
CA GLY A 20 -10.18 9.84 -6.12
C GLY A 20 -10.59 9.27 -7.48
N ASP A 21 -10.20 9.94 -8.58
CA ASP A 21 -10.42 9.48 -9.95
C ASP A 21 -9.68 8.15 -10.19
N PRO A 22 -10.37 7.09 -10.65
CA PRO A 22 -9.72 5.84 -11.04
C PRO A 22 -8.60 6.00 -12.07
N ASP A 23 -8.72 6.94 -13.00
CA ASP A 23 -7.68 7.18 -14.01
C ASP A 23 -6.42 7.79 -13.36
N GLU A 24 -6.56 8.72 -12.39
CA GLU A 24 -5.44 9.25 -11.58
C GLU A 24 -4.75 8.11 -10.81
N ALA A 25 -5.53 7.20 -10.20
CA ALA A 25 -4.98 6.05 -9.47
C ALA A 25 -4.19 5.11 -10.39
N ILE A 26 -4.68 4.84 -11.61
CA ILE A 26 -3.98 4.01 -12.59
C ILE A 26 -2.68 4.66 -13.04
N GLU A 27 -2.67 5.97 -13.30
CA GLU A 27 -1.45 6.69 -13.67
C GLU A 27 -0.41 6.65 -12.55
N VAL A 28 -0.79 6.88 -11.29
CA VAL A 28 0.13 6.74 -10.14
C VAL A 28 0.72 5.32 -10.06
N MET A 29 -0.08 4.29 -10.30
CA MET A 29 0.44 2.91 -10.33
C MET A 29 1.45 2.71 -11.45
N LYS A 30 1.17 3.21 -12.67
CA LYS A 30 2.11 3.12 -13.80
C LYS A 30 3.41 3.86 -13.52
N GLU A 31 3.32 5.08 -12.98
CA GLU A 31 4.49 5.88 -12.60
C GLU A 31 5.34 5.15 -11.57
N PHE A 32 4.71 4.61 -10.52
CA PHE A 32 5.39 3.83 -9.49
C PHE A 32 6.16 2.65 -10.10
N PHE A 33 5.51 1.85 -10.95
CA PHE A 33 6.15 0.68 -11.57
C PHE A 33 7.12 1.02 -12.72
N SER A 34 7.14 2.28 -13.18
CA SER A 34 8.19 2.77 -14.08
C SER A 34 9.50 3.03 -13.33
N ALA A 35 9.41 3.47 -12.06
CA ALA A 35 10.55 3.78 -11.20
C ALA A 35 11.02 2.56 -10.38
N PHE A 36 10.09 1.74 -9.90
CA PHE A 36 10.34 0.59 -9.05
C PHE A 36 9.85 -0.70 -9.73
N ARG A 37 10.78 -1.55 -10.17
CA ARG A 37 10.39 -2.85 -10.75
C ARG A 37 9.80 -3.71 -9.64
N LEU A 38 8.80 -4.51 -9.97
CA LEU A 38 8.09 -5.36 -8.99
C LEU A 38 9.04 -6.23 -8.14
N GLY A 39 10.09 -6.79 -8.74
CA GLY A 39 11.09 -7.57 -8.02
C GLY A 39 11.93 -6.74 -7.03
N ASP A 40 12.25 -5.50 -7.38
CA ASP A 40 12.97 -4.59 -6.50
C ASP A 40 12.06 -4.13 -5.35
N THR A 41 10.78 -3.84 -5.63
CA THR A 41 9.78 -3.53 -4.59
C THR A 41 9.64 -4.67 -3.58
N ARG A 42 9.55 -5.93 -4.03
CA ARG A 42 9.50 -7.09 -3.10
C ARG A 42 10.76 -7.20 -2.25
N ARG A 43 11.94 -6.97 -2.84
CA ARG A 43 13.20 -6.94 -2.08
C ARG A 43 13.19 -5.88 -0.99
N GLU A 44 12.79 -4.65 -1.33
CA GLU A 44 12.70 -3.56 -0.35
C GLU A 44 11.72 -3.87 0.79
N LEU A 45 10.55 -4.42 0.47
CA LEU A 45 9.58 -4.84 1.49
C LEU A 45 10.15 -5.93 2.41
N TRP A 46 10.88 -6.89 1.86
CA TRP A 46 11.54 -7.94 2.63
C TRP A 46 12.60 -7.37 3.58
N GLU A 47 13.47 -6.48 3.08
CA GLU A 47 14.48 -5.82 3.89
C GLU A 47 13.84 -4.98 5.01
N TRP A 48 12.73 -4.31 4.74
CA TRP A 48 11.97 -3.57 5.76
C TRP A 48 11.42 -4.50 6.84
N LEU A 49 10.83 -5.63 6.45
CA LEU A 49 10.32 -6.62 7.40
C LEU A 49 11.46 -7.14 8.29
N VAL A 50 12.55 -7.62 7.68
CA VAL A 50 13.70 -8.19 8.41
C VAL A 50 14.29 -7.15 9.35
N THR A 51 14.52 -5.92 8.87
CA THR A 51 15.05 -4.84 9.70
C THR A 51 14.15 -4.54 10.89
N ALA A 52 12.83 -4.52 10.69
CA ALA A 52 11.87 -4.24 11.75
C ALA A 52 11.84 -5.34 12.83
N ILE A 53 11.97 -6.62 12.46
CA ILE A 53 11.93 -7.74 13.41
C ILE A 53 13.27 -8.09 14.04
N SER A 54 14.38 -7.69 13.42
CA SER A 54 15.74 -7.93 13.93
C SER A 54 16.25 -6.86 14.89
N LYS A 55 15.50 -5.77 15.07
CA LYS A 55 15.85 -4.72 16.01
C LYS A 55 15.47 -5.13 17.43
N ASP A 56 16.44 -5.10 18.34
CA ASP A 56 16.20 -5.25 19.77
C ASP A 56 15.44 -4.04 20.33
N ASP A 57 14.63 -4.26 21.38
CA ASP A 57 13.78 -3.25 22.02
C ASP A 57 12.83 -2.55 21.02
N SER A 58 12.25 -3.32 20.10
CA SER A 58 11.34 -2.83 19.09
C SER A 58 9.87 -2.97 19.52
N VAL A 59 8.98 -2.27 18.80
CA VAL A 59 7.53 -2.46 18.94
C VAL A 59 7.08 -3.88 18.57
N TYR A 60 7.95 -4.68 17.93
CA TYR A 60 7.67 -6.03 17.44
C TYR A 60 8.31 -7.14 18.29
N ASP A 61 8.85 -6.81 19.47
CA ASP A 61 9.48 -7.80 20.36
C ASP A 61 8.47 -8.84 20.86
N GLN A 62 7.23 -8.39 21.09
CA GLN A 62 6.13 -9.25 21.47
C GLN A 62 5.69 -10.11 20.29
N GLY A 63 5.52 -11.42 20.53
CA GLY A 63 5.15 -12.39 19.51
C GLY A 63 3.90 -12.01 18.72
N ILE A 64 2.87 -11.45 19.38
CA ILE A 64 1.65 -11.00 18.71
C ILE A 64 1.89 -9.84 17.73
N ASN A 65 2.73 -8.87 18.10
CA ASN A 65 3.07 -7.73 17.25
C ASN A 65 3.88 -8.19 16.04
N ARG A 66 4.79 -9.15 16.24
CA ARG A 66 5.55 -9.77 15.16
C ARG A 66 4.63 -10.51 14.18
N SER A 67 3.71 -11.34 14.68
CA SER A 67 2.74 -12.04 13.83
C SER A 67 1.86 -11.07 13.04
N ASN A 68 1.42 -9.98 13.68
CA ASN A 68 0.64 -8.94 12.99
C ASN A 68 1.46 -8.26 11.88
N LEU A 69 2.74 -7.99 12.11
CA LEU A 69 3.63 -7.41 11.10
C LEU A 69 3.81 -8.36 9.91
N PHE A 70 4.03 -9.65 10.15
CA PHE A 70 4.12 -10.65 9.08
C PHE A 70 2.84 -10.68 8.24
N PHE A 71 1.67 -10.75 8.90
CA PHE A 71 0.39 -10.74 8.21
C PHE A 71 0.20 -9.46 7.39
N PHE A 72 0.56 -8.30 7.94
CA PHE A 72 0.49 -7.03 7.23
C PHE A 72 1.41 -6.97 6.01
N TYR A 73 2.66 -7.45 6.15
CA TYR A 73 3.62 -7.57 5.05
C TYR A 73 3.07 -8.42 3.89
N GLU A 74 2.51 -9.60 4.17
CA GLU A 74 1.95 -10.47 3.14
C GLU A 74 0.79 -9.80 2.39
N ASN A 75 -0.03 -9.03 3.09
CA ASN A 75 -1.13 -8.29 2.47
C ASN A 75 -0.62 -7.10 1.63
N ILE A 76 0.45 -6.43 2.04
CA ILE A 76 1.09 -5.39 1.22
C ILE A 76 1.65 -6.00 -0.06
N GLU A 77 2.36 -7.12 0.01
CA GLU A 77 2.90 -7.76 -1.21
C GLU A 77 1.78 -8.09 -2.20
N LYS A 78 0.69 -8.70 -1.74
CA LYS A 78 -0.49 -8.99 -2.58
C LYS A 78 -1.11 -7.73 -3.16
N LEU A 79 -1.20 -6.66 -2.37
CA LEU A 79 -1.75 -5.37 -2.83
C LEU A 79 -0.87 -4.74 -3.92
N ILE A 80 0.46 -4.76 -3.74
CA ILE A 80 1.42 -4.26 -4.74
C ILE A 80 1.35 -5.09 -6.03
N GLU A 81 1.24 -6.42 -5.92
CA GLU A 81 1.06 -7.29 -7.07
C GLU A 81 -0.24 -7.02 -7.81
N ALA A 82 -1.34 -6.83 -7.09
CA ALA A 82 -2.63 -6.47 -7.67
C ALA A 82 -2.55 -5.11 -8.40
N ALA A 83 -1.93 -4.11 -7.78
CA ALA A 83 -1.70 -2.79 -8.39
C ALA A 83 -0.85 -2.91 -9.67
N TRP A 84 0.17 -3.77 -9.65
CA TRP A 84 1.00 -4.02 -10.83
C TRP A 84 0.18 -4.63 -11.98
N VAL A 85 -0.68 -5.61 -11.69
CA VAL A 85 -1.57 -6.21 -12.69
C VAL A 85 -2.51 -5.16 -13.25
N ILE A 86 -3.18 -4.38 -12.40
CA ILE A 86 -4.12 -3.31 -12.81
C ILE A 86 -3.43 -2.28 -13.71
N SER A 87 -2.23 -1.83 -13.34
CA SER A 87 -1.48 -0.83 -14.11
C SER A 87 -1.14 -1.25 -15.55
N ARG A 88 -1.14 -2.56 -15.81
CA ARG A 88 -0.77 -3.18 -17.09
C ARG A 88 -1.95 -3.68 -17.90
N GLN A 89 -3.16 -3.64 -17.36
CA GLN A 89 -4.35 -3.94 -18.14
C GLN A 89 -4.49 -2.84 -19.21
N LYS A 90 -4.44 -3.22 -20.48
CA LYS A 90 -4.82 -2.32 -21.58
C LYS A 90 -6.32 -2.04 -21.44
N LYS A 91 -6.74 -0.81 -21.77
CA LYS A 91 -8.14 -0.47 -22.05
C LYS A 91 -8.59 -1.23 -23.31
N ASP A 92 -8.74 -2.55 -23.25
CA ASP A 92 -9.28 -3.38 -24.33
C ASP A 92 -10.84 -3.33 -24.32
N ALA A 93 -11.41 -2.15 -24.05
CA ALA A 93 -12.85 -1.91 -23.99
C ALA A 93 -13.25 -0.68 -24.82
N ALA A 94 -12.62 -0.50 -25.98
CA ALA A 94 -13.01 0.50 -26.97
C ALA A 94 -12.92 -0.05 -28.40
N VAL A 95 -13.40 -1.28 -28.61
CA VAL A 95 -13.87 -1.77 -29.92
C VAL A 95 -14.98 -2.80 -29.65
N ASP A 96 -16.23 -2.34 -29.62
CA ASP A 96 -17.39 -3.00 -30.25
C ASP A 96 -18.50 -1.96 -30.47
#